data_AF-A0A933XN45-F1
#
_entry.id   AF-A0A933XN45-F1
#
_cell.length_a   1.000
_cell.length_b   1.000
_cell.length_c   1.000
_cell.angle_alpha   90.00
_cell.angle_beta   90.00
_cell.angle_gamma   90.00
#
_symmetry.space_group_name_H-M   'P 1'
#
loop_
_entity.id
_entity.type
_entity.pdbx_description
1 polymer ?
#
loop_
_entity_poly.entity_id
_entity_poly.type
_entity_poly.pdbx_seq_one_letter_code
_entity_poly.pdbx_strand_id
1 'polypeptide(L)'
;MVLALVAEGISSADPAPSPSTAAGDGMVLIPAGPFLMGGDFDEERPRHRVVLDAFLMDRHEVTNEHYAAYLLATGAPASRLWNKSDRFHSGEKFPRHPAVGLSWFEAKAFCEWQGKRLPTEAEWEKAARGGREGFAFPWGDTPDHARANFEGQGTLPVGSYAPNEYGLFDMSGNVWEWVEDWFGPTYYERSPETNPIGPESGKERVLRGGSYVDGIGPNRVAHRHWYPPAAQYKWLGGRCARSAAGP
;
A
#
# COMPACT_ATOMS: atom_id res chain seq x y z
N MET A 1 26.38 50.81 -34.78
CA MET A 1 26.62 49.69 -33.84
C MET A 1 25.62 49.80 -32.71
N VAL A 2 24.45 49.19 -32.83
CA VAL A 2 23.57 48.83 -31.70
C VAL A 2 22.82 47.56 -32.11
N LEU A 3 22.82 46.60 -31.18
CA LEU A 3 22.57 45.18 -31.31
C LEU A 3 21.11 44.80 -31.66
N ALA A 4 20.97 43.72 -32.42
CA ALA A 4 19.77 42.90 -32.46
C ALA A 4 19.64 42.11 -31.15
N LEU A 5 18.48 42.18 -30.50
CA LEU A 5 18.08 41.21 -29.47
C LEU A 5 17.06 40.26 -30.09
N VAL A 6 17.47 39.00 -30.24
CA VAL A 6 16.60 37.86 -30.43
C VAL A 6 16.26 37.37 -29.03
N ALA A 7 15.00 37.50 -28.60
CA ALA A 7 14.52 36.88 -27.37
C ALA A 7 13.96 35.50 -27.72
N GLU A 8 14.70 34.47 -27.29
CA GLU A 8 14.37 33.06 -27.46
C GLU A 8 13.10 32.68 -26.69
N GLY A 9 12.34 31.77 -27.29
CA GLY A 9 11.07 31.27 -26.79
C GLY A 9 11.16 30.64 -25.40
N ILE A 10 10.16 30.97 -24.58
CA ILE A 10 9.90 30.33 -23.31
C ILE A 10 9.39 28.92 -23.64
N SER A 11 10.23 27.91 -23.44
CA SER A 11 9.84 26.50 -23.59
C SER A 11 8.75 26.19 -22.55
N SER A 12 7.55 25.88 -23.02
CA SER A 12 6.47 25.37 -22.20
C SER A 12 6.90 24.02 -21.63
N ALA A 13 7.04 23.94 -20.30
CA ALA A 13 7.17 22.65 -19.62
C ALA A 13 5.99 21.75 -20.00
N ASP A 14 6.27 20.52 -20.38
CA ASP A 14 5.24 19.52 -20.70
C ASP A 14 4.29 19.34 -19.50
N PRO A 15 2.98 19.22 -19.74
CA PRO A 15 2.02 18.96 -18.69
C PRO A 15 2.32 17.59 -18.04
N ALA A 16 2.34 17.56 -16.71
CA ALA A 16 2.43 16.31 -15.96
C ALA A 16 1.34 15.33 -16.42
N PRO A 17 1.65 14.03 -16.56
CA PRO A 17 0.69 13.03 -17.01
C PRO A 17 -0.50 12.95 -16.04
N SER A 18 -1.71 12.95 -16.57
CA SER A 18 -2.96 12.83 -15.82
C SER A 18 -3.04 11.51 -15.03
N PRO A 19 -3.63 11.49 -13.82
CA PRO A 19 -3.62 10.29 -12.99
C PRO A 19 -4.63 9.25 -13.47
N SER A 20 -4.15 8.00 -13.50
CA SER A 20 -4.91 6.75 -13.37
C SER A 20 -5.83 6.35 -14.53
N THR A 21 -5.25 5.70 -15.54
CA THR A 21 -6.01 4.69 -16.30
C THR A 21 -5.93 3.39 -15.51
N ALA A 22 -7.05 2.84 -15.06
CA ALA A 22 -7.07 1.50 -14.50
C ALA A 22 -6.52 0.55 -15.56
N ALA A 23 -5.45 -0.18 -15.24
CA ALA A 23 -5.04 -1.29 -16.09
C ALA A 23 -6.16 -2.34 -16.05
N GLY A 24 -6.40 -3.03 -17.16
CA GLY A 24 -7.47 -4.03 -17.28
C GLY A 24 -7.38 -5.22 -16.30
N ASP A 25 -6.35 -5.25 -15.46
CA ASP A 25 -6.07 -6.25 -14.42
C ASP A 25 -6.38 -5.79 -12.99
N GLY A 26 -7.04 -4.64 -12.81
CA GLY A 26 -7.45 -4.15 -11.49
C GLY A 26 -6.38 -3.40 -10.72
N MET A 27 -5.28 -3.02 -11.38
CA MET A 27 -4.25 -2.14 -10.82
C MET A 27 -4.42 -0.69 -11.27
N VAL A 28 -3.84 0.24 -10.50
CA VAL A 28 -3.73 1.67 -10.87
C VAL A 28 -2.26 2.06 -11.02
N LEU A 29 -1.99 2.91 -12.00
CA LEU A 29 -0.67 3.51 -12.20
C LEU A 29 -0.43 4.60 -11.16
N ILE A 30 0.61 4.42 -10.35
CA ILE A 30 1.16 5.44 -9.47
C ILE A 30 2.27 6.17 -10.24
N PRO A 31 2.17 7.48 -10.44
CA PRO A 31 3.13 8.21 -11.26
C PRO A 31 4.52 8.24 -10.60
N ALA A 32 5.56 8.24 -11.44
CA ALA A 32 6.93 8.49 -10.98
C ALA A 32 7.04 9.87 -10.32
N GLY A 33 8.04 10.05 -9.46
CA GLY A 33 8.38 11.34 -8.89
C GLY A 33 8.60 11.33 -7.39
N PRO A 34 8.98 12.49 -6.83
CA PRO A 34 9.27 12.65 -5.42
C PRO A 34 8.00 12.58 -4.58
N PHE A 35 8.16 12.18 -3.33
CA PHE A 35 7.24 12.50 -2.25
C PHE A 35 7.98 12.65 -0.91
N LEU A 36 7.35 13.31 0.06
CA LEU A 36 7.82 13.34 1.44
C LEU A 36 7.31 12.12 2.22
N MET A 37 8.22 11.20 2.55
CA MET A 37 7.94 9.97 3.31
C MET A 37 8.11 10.21 4.81
N GLY A 38 7.26 9.56 5.63
CA GLY A 38 7.30 9.60 7.08
C GLY A 38 6.35 10.61 7.73
N GLY A 39 6.52 10.80 9.03
CA GLY A 39 5.63 11.55 9.90
C GLY A 39 6.33 12.12 11.11
N ASP A 40 5.54 12.61 12.07
CA ASP A 40 6.07 13.36 13.23
C ASP A 40 6.17 12.51 14.50
N PHE A 41 5.82 11.23 14.44
CA PHE A 41 5.92 10.28 15.55
C PHE A 41 7.22 9.48 15.46
N ASP A 42 7.70 8.96 16.60
CA ASP A 42 9.08 8.45 16.74
C ASP A 42 9.51 7.45 15.65
N GLU A 43 8.70 6.42 15.37
CA GLU A 43 9.04 5.41 14.34
C GLU A 43 8.87 5.90 12.90
N GLU A 44 8.17 7.02 12.70
CA GLU A 44 7.87 7.62 11.40
C GLU A 44 8.90 8.69 11.01
N ARG A 45 9.84 9.00 11.92
CA ARG A 45 10.87 10.02 11.74
C ARG A 45 12.15 9.45 11.16
N PRO A 46 12.98 10.30 10.54
CA PRO A 46 12.62 11.65 10.09
C PRO A 46 11.72 11.60 8.85
N ARG A 47 10.94 12.67 8.65
CA ARG A 47 10.39 12.96 7.32
C ARG A 47 11.56 13.14 6.35
N HIS A 48 11.55 12.43 5.23
CA HIS A 48 12.65 12.46 4.25
C HIS A 48 12.12 12.36 2.83
N ARG A 49 12.85 12.92 1.87
CA ARG A 49 12.48 12.90 0.46
C ARG A 49 12.76 11.51 -0.12
N VAL A 50 11.79 10.97 -0.85
CA VAL A 50 11.93 9.73 -1.63
C VAL A 50 11.44 9.98 -3.04
N VAL A 51 12.18 9.50 -4.04
CA VAL A 51 11.85 9.51 -5.46
C VAL A 51 11.57 8.08 -5.88
N LEU A 52 10.36 7.83 -6.36
CA LEU A 52 9.96 6.52 -6.87
C LEU A 52 9.78 6.57 -8.38
N ASP A 53 10.18 5.50 -9.05
CA ASP A 53 9.75 5.23 -10.42
C ASP A 53 8.23 5.02 -10.47
N ALA A 54 7.66 5.02 -11.68
CA ALA A 54 6.27 4.67 -11.85
C ALA A 54 6.07 3.17 -11.56
N PHE A 55 4.98 2.83 -10.89
CA PHE A 55 4.62 1.45 -10.60
C PHE A 55 3.10 1.30 -10.61
N LEU A 56 2.64 0.05 -10.70
CA LEU A 56 1.25 -0.32 -10.60
C LEU A 56 0.98 -0.88 -9.20
N MET A 57 -0.16 -0.55 -8.60
CA MET A 57 -0.61 -1.13 -7.34
C MET A 57 -2.06 -1.59 -7.46
N ASP A 58 -2.39 -2.71 -6.84
CA ASP A 58 -3.76 -3.20 -6.77
C ASP A 58 -4.68 -2.14 -6.14
N ARG A 59 -5.84 -1.94 -6.77
CA ARG A 59 -6.84 -0.97 -6.28
C ARG A 59 -7.38 -1.33 -4.91
N HIS A 60 -7.43 -2.62 -4.61
CA HIS A 60 -8.01 -3.18 -3.40
C HIS A 60 -7.00 -4.12 -2.73
N GLU A 61 -7.24 -4.41 -1.47
CA GLU A 61 -6.66 -5.57 -0.80
C GLU A 61 -6.94 -6.86 -1.59
N VAL A 62 -6.08 -7.86 -1.44
CA VAL A 62 -6.31 -9.20 -2.00
C VAL A 62 -7.62 -9.73 -1.42
N THR A 63 -8.57 -10.09 -2.27
CA THR A 63 -9.88 -10.61 -1.85
C THR A 63 -9.83 -12.12 -1.59
N ASN A 64 -10.76 -12.62 -0.78
CA ASN A 64 -10.93 -14.06 -0.60
C ASN A 64 -11.18 -14.79 -1.93
N GLU A 65 -11.93 -14.20 -2.86
CA GLU A 65 -12.16 -14.80 -4.18
C GLU A 65 -10.85 -15.03 -4.94
N HIS A 66 -9.97 -14.02 -5.00
CA HIS A 66 -8.69 -14.17 -5.68
C HIS A 66 -7.76 -15.14 -4.95
N TYR A 67 -7.72 -15.10 -3.61
CA TYR A 67 -6.92 -16.04 -2.83
C TYR A 67 -7.41 -17.48 -2.98
N ALA A 68 -8.72 -17.71 -3.03
CA ALA A 68 -9.30 -19.03 -3.30
C ALA A 68 -8.88 -19.57 -4.67
N ALA A 69 -8.85 -18.71 -5.71
CA ALA A 69 -8.37 -19.10 -7.03
C ALA A 69 -6.89 -19.51 -7.02
N TYR A 70 -6.04 -18.80 -6.26
CA TYR A 70 -4.64 -19.18 -6.03
C TYR A 70 -4.52 -20.55 -5.36
N LEU A 71 -5.26 -20.79 -4.28
CA LEU A 71 -5.23 -22.07 -3.55
C LEU A 71 -5.66 -23.22 -4.46
N LEU A 72 -6.72 -23.03 -5.24
CA LEU A 72 -7.21 -24.02 -6.19
C LEU A 72 -6.20 -24.31 -7.31
N ALA A 73 -5.58 -23.28 -7.88
CA ALA A 73 -4.66 -23.41 -9.00
C ALA A 73 -3.31 -24.03 -8.61
N THR A 74 -2.85 -23.81 -7.38
CA THR A 74 -1.49 -24.19 -6.94
C THR A 74 -1.47 -25.38 -5.99
N GLY A 75 -2.59 -25.69 -5.33
CA GLY A 75 -2.62 -26.67 -4.24
C GLY A 75 -1.86 -26.19 -2.98
N ALA A 76 -1.53 -24.90 -2.89
CA ALA A 76 -0.89 -24.32 -1.72
C ALA A 76 -1.75 -24.53 -0.45
N PRO A 77 -1.13 -24.71 0.73
CA PRO A 77 -1.88 -24.76 1.97
C PRO A 77 -2.56 -23.40 2.21
N ALA A 78 -3.83 -23.45 2.59
CA ALA A 78 -4.54 -22.25 3.00
C ALA A 78 -3.97 -21.68 4.31
N SER A 79 -4.17 -20.37 4.52
CA SER A 79 -3.87 -19.73 5.81
C SER A 79 -4.54 -20.48 6.96
N ARG A 80 -3.93 -20.47 8.14
CA ARG A 80 -4.48 -21.12 9.33
C ARG A 80 -5.87 -20.61 9.71
N LEU A 81 -6.23 -19.40 9.29
CA LEU A 81 -7.53 -18.78 9.60
C LEU A 81 -8.59 -19.04 8.52
N TRP A 82 -8.21 -19.57 7.35
CA TRP A 82 -9.10 -19.84 6.23
C TRP A 82 -10.24 -20.79 6.62
N ASN A 83 -11.48 -20.35 6.42
CA ASN A 83 -12.71 -21.11 6.72
C ASN A 83 -12.78 -21.64 8.17
N LYS A 84 -12.08 -21.02 9.14
CA LYS A 84 -12.10 -21.46 10.55
C LYS A 84 -13.26 -20.88 11.35
N SER A 85 -13.71 -19.69 11.01
CA SER A 85 -14.84 -19.02 11.65
C SER A 85 -15.40 -17.94 10.76
N ASP A 86 -16.72 -17.83 10.70
CA ASP A 86 -17.41 -16.71 10.03
C ASP A 86 -16.95 -15.33 10.57
N ARG A 87 -16.50 -15.25 11.82
CA ARG A 87 -15.99 -14.00 12.43
C ARG A 87 -14.72 -13.46 11.78
N PHE A 88 -14.02 -14.27 10.99
CA PHE A 88 -12.83 -13.83 10.27
C PHE A 88 -13.18 -13.31 8.88
N HIS A 89 -14.41 -13.50 8.41
CA HIS A 89 -14.83 -13.21 7.03
C HIS A 89 -13.80 -13.72 6.00
N SER A 90 -13.23 -14.91 6.24
CA SER A 90 -12.25 -15.54 5.34
C SER A 90 -12.89 -16.72 4.62
N GLY A 91 -12.44 -16.97 3.41
CA GLY A 91 -12.95 -18.07 2.60
C GLY A 91 -14.04 -17.68 1.62
N GLU A 92 -14.50 -18.68 0.87
CA GLU A 92 -15.36 -18.54 -0.30
C GLU A 92 -16.75 -17.99 0.04
N LYS A 93 -17.18 -18.07 1.30
CA LYS A 93 -18.43 -17.47 1.80
C LYS A 93 -18.39 -15.93 1.81
N PHE A 94 -17.19 -15.33 1.83
CA PHE A 94 -16.98 -13.89 1.93
C PHE A 94 -16.13 -13.37 0.76
N PRO A 95 -16.53 -13.61 -0.50
CA PRO A 95 -15.65 -13.50 -1.66
C PRO A 95 -15.05 -12.10 -1.85
N ARG A 96 -15.79 -11.05 -1.48
CA ARG A 96 -15.36 -9.64 -1.61
C ARG A 96 -14.70 -9.06 -0.36
N HIS A 97 -14.55 -9.82 0.72
CA HIS A 97 -13.77 -9.37 1.88
C HIS A 97 -12.28 -9.58 1.61
N PRO A 98 -11.39 -8.81 2.27
CA PRO A 98 -9.97 -9.04 2.17
C PRO A 98 -9.63 -10.44 2.71
N ALA A 99 -8.69 -11.11 2.05
CA ALA A 99 -8.07 -12.32 2.54
C ALA A 99 -7.22 -11.98 3.77
N VAL A 100 -7.54 -12.61 4.90
CA VAL A 100 -6.90 -12.35 6.19
C VAL A 100 -6.14 -13.56 6.73
N GLY A 101 -5.29 -13.33 7.73
CA GLY A 101 -4.46 -14.36 8.32
C GLY A 101 -3.30 -14.76 7.41
N LEU A 102 -2.97 -13.95 6.43
CA LEU A 102 -1.82 -14.20 5.57
C LEU A 102 -0.54 -13.87 6.34
N SER A 103 0.39 -14.82 6.38
CA SER A 103 1.78 -14.51 6.70
C SER A 103 2.41 -13.72 5.56
N TRP A 104 3.55 -13.08 5.83
CA TRP A 104 4.29 -12.37 4.79
C TRP A 104 4.66 -13.31 3.62
N PHE A 105 5.01 -14.56 3.94
CA PHE A 105 5.34 -15.57 2.93
C PHE A 105 4.15 -15.94 2.05
N GLU A 106 2.95 -16.08 2.63
CA GLU A 106 1.73 -16.39 1.87
C GLU A 106 1.29 -15.22 1.01
N ALA A 107 1.34 -13.99 1.54
CA ALA A 107 1.03 -12.78 0.79
C ALA A 107 2.00 -12.59 -0.39
N LYS A 108 3.31 -12.78 -0.15
CA LYS A 108 4.32 -12.72 -1.20
C LYS A 108 4.12 -13.79 -2.26
N ALA A 109 3.94 -15.05 -1.87
CA ALA A 109 3.72 -16.15 -2.82
C ALA A 109 2.47 -15.93 -3.68
N PHE A 110 1.39 -15.40 -3.09
CA PHE A 110 0.20 -15.03 -3.83
C PHE A 110 0.49 -13.95 -4.89
N CYS A 111 1.18 -12.87 -4.51
CA CYS A 111 1.52 -11.81 -5.46
C CYS A 111 2.44 -12.33 -6.58
N GLU A 112 3.43 -13.16 -6.25
CA GLU A 112 4.34 -13.77 -7.24
C GLU A 112 3.59 -14.69 -8.22
N TRP A 113 2.60 -15.46 -7.74
CA TRP A 113 1.75 -16.28 -8.60
C TRP A 113 0.97 -15.46 -9.64
N GLN A 114 0.56 -14.23 -9.30
CA GLN A 114 -0.07 -13.32 -10.24
C GLN A 114 0.91 -12.60 -11.18
N GLY A 115 2.21 -12.90 -11.13
CA GLY A 115 3.24 -12.15 -11.84
C GLY A 115 3.43 -10.72 -11.29
N LYS A 116 3.13 -10.53 -10.01
CA LYS A 116 3.25 -9.28 -9.24
C LYS A 116 4.29 -9.49 -8.11
N ARG A 117 4.34 -8.55 -7.17
CA ARG A 117 5.14 -8.60 -5.94
C ARG A 117 4.42 -7.87 -4.81
N LEU A 118 4.94 -7.94 -3.58
CA LEU A 118 4.52 -6.98 -2.56
C LEU A 118 5.05 -5.57 -2.93
N PRO A 119 4.35 -4.50 -2.55
CA PRO A 119 4.89 -3.14 -2.64
C PRO A 119 6.05 -2.97 -1.66
N THR A 120 6.97 -2.04 -1.95
CA THR A 120 7.85 -1.53 -0.90
C THR A 120 7.07 -0.66 0.08
N GLU A 121 7.62 -0.42 1.26
CA GLU A 121 7.05 0.48 2.24
C GLU A 121 6.84 1.89 1.66
N ALA A 122 7.84 2.37 0.91
CA ALA A 122 7.79 3.68 0.28
C ALA A 122 6.71 3.75 -0.82
N GLU A 123 6.60 2.71 -1.65
CA GLU A 123 5.56 2.61 -2.67
C GLU A 123 4.17 2.64 -2.03
N TRP A 124 3.97 1.86 -0.95
CA TRP A 124 2.71 1.83 -0.23
C TRP A 124 2.34 3.21 0.31
N GLU A 125 3.27 3.90 0.97
CA GLU A 125 2.98 5.21 1.56
C GLU A 125 2.69 6.27 0.49
N LYS A 126 3.45 6.31 -0.61
CA LYS A 126 3.18 7.22 -1.73
C LYS A 126 1.80 6.95 -2.33
N ALA A 127 1.44 5.68 -2.50
CA ALA A 127 0.15 5.28 -3.02
C ALA A 127 -0.99 5.68 -2.06
N ALA A 128 -0.81 5.48 -0.75
CA ALA A 128 -1.79 5.83 0.28
C ALA A 128 -2.06 7.33 0.35
N ARG A 129 -1.02 8.16 0.21
CA ARG A 129 -1.11 9.62 0.17
C ARG A 129 -1.93 10.17 -1.00
N GLY A 130 -2.08 9.42 -2.09
CA GLY A 130 -2.96 9.79 -3.21
C GLY A 130 -2.61 11.15 -3.82
N GLY A 131 -1.32 11.45 -3.98
CA GLY A 131 -0.85 12.73 -4.55
C GLY A 131 -0.98 13.94 -3.62
N ARG A 132 -1.36 13.74 -2.35
CA ARG A 132 -1.44 14.80 -1.34
C ARG A 132 -0.42 14.57 -0.23
N GLU A 133 0.45 15.54 -0.01
CA GLU A 133 1.44 15.49 1.05
C GLU A 133 0.96 16.17 2.33
N GLY A 134 1.57 15.81 3.45
CA GLY A 134 1.35 16.47 4.74
C GLY A 134 0.13 15.98 5.52
N PHE A 135 -0.81 15.29 4.89
CA PHE A 135 -2.01 14.79 5.57
C PHE A 135 -1.79 13.51 6.37
N ALA A 136 -2.50 13.39 7.49
CA ALA A 136 -2.49 12.22 8.35
C ALA A 136 -3.23 11.00 7.74
N PHE A 137 -4.28 11.23 6.94
CA PHE A 137 -5.09 10.20 6.29
C PHE A 137 -5.13 10.41 4.77
N PRO A 138 -5.51 9.38 3.97
CA PRO A 138 -5.62 9.51 2.52
C PRO A 138 -6.49 10.67 2.07
N TRP A 139 -7.42 11.13 2.93
CA TRP A 139 -8.42 12.16 2.65
C TRP A 139 -8.26 13.49 3.40
N GLY A 140 -7.24 13.64 4.25
CA GLY A 140 -7.03 14.85 5.06
C GLY A 140 -6.46 14.55 6.45
N ASP A 141 -6.48 15.55 7.34
CA ASP A 141 -5.90 15.42 8.70
C ASP A 141 -6.86 14.93 9.77
N THR A 142 -8.17 15.03 9.53
CA THR A 142 -9.18 14.64 10.51
C THR A 142 -9.61 13.19 10.30
N PRO A 143 -9.61 12.36 11.36
CA PRO A 143 -10.13 11.00 11.27
C PRO A 143 -11.63 11.01 10.94
N ASP A 144 -12.06 10.08 10.09
CA ASP A 144 -13.44 10.02 9.60
C ASP A 144 -13.88 8.57 9.37
N HIS A 145 -14.77 8.05 10.22
CA HIS A 145 -15.32 6.69 10.08
C HIS A 145 -16.24 6.54 8.85
N ALA A 146 -16.64 7.63 8.19
CA ALA A 146 -17.34 7.56 6.91
C ALA A 146 -16.40 7.31 5.72
N ARG A 147 -15.09 7.20 5.96
CA ARG A 147 -14.07 7.03 4.91
C ARG A 147 -13.16 5.81 5.07
N ALA A 148 -13.25 5.12 6.20
CA ALA A 148 -12.43 3.93 6.47
C ALA A 148 -13.06 3.03 7.54
N ASN A 149 -12.68 1.76 7.53
CA ASN A 149 -13.08 0.77 8.54
C ASN A 149 -12.02 0.69 9.66
N PHE A 150 -12.20 1.45 10.73
CA PHE A 150 -11.39 1.35 11.96
C PHE A 150 -12.31 1.43 13.18
N GLU A 151 -11.89 0.85 14.30
CA GLU A 151 -12.73 0.61 15.49
C GLU A 151 -14.05 -0.14 15.19
N GLY A 152 -14.00 -1.02 14.19
CA GLY A 152 -15.10 -1.85 13.70
C GLY A 152 -15.19 -3.23 14.36
N GLN A 153 -16.15 -4.04 13.91
CA GLN A 153 -16.41 -5.39 14.44
C GLN A 153 -15.84 -6.52 13.57
N GLY A 154 -15.39 -6.20 12.36
CA GLY A 154 -14.88 -7.14 11.37
C GLY A 154 -14.41 -6.40 10.13
N THR A 155 -13.83 -7.14 9.19
CA THR A 155 -13.55 -6.60 7.85
C THR A 155 -14.85 -6.27 7.14
N LEU A 156 -14.82 -5.26 6.28
CA LEU A 156 -15.86 -4.97 5.31
C LEU A 156 -15.43 -5.48 3.93
N PRO A 157 -16.36 -5.63 2.97
CA PRO A 157 -15.99 -5.84 1.57
C PRO A 157 -15.02 -4.77 1.10
N VAL A 158 -14.02 -5.13 0.30
CA VAL A 158 -13.08 -4.17 -0.28
C VAL A 158 -13.84 -3.12 -1.09
N GLY A 159 -13.38 -1.87 -1.05
CA GLY A 159 -14.01 -0.75 -1.72
C GLY A 159 -15.34 -0.32 -1.11
N SER A 160 -15.55 -0.57 0.18
CA SER A 160 -16.75 -0.10 0.90
C SER A 160 -16.80 1.42 1.06
N TYR A 161 -15.64 2.09 1.00
CA TYR A 161 -15.52 3.55 1.06
C TYR A 161 -14.98 4.13 -0.25
N ALA A 162 -14.98 5.46 -0.37
CA ALA A 162 -14.44 6.13 -1.56
C ALA A 162 -12.92 5.91 -1.67
N PRO A 163 -12.36 5.81 -2.89
CA PRO A 163 -10.93 5.69 -3.07
C PRO A 163 -10.23 7.04 -2.83
N ASN A 164 -8.90 7.01 -2.67
CA ASN A 164 -8.08 8.22 -2.73
C ASN A 164 -7.92 8.73 -4.18
N GLU A 165 -7.20 9.83 -4.38
CA GLU A 165 -7.08 10.48 -5.71
C GLU A 165 -6.35 9.63 -6.77
N TYR A 166 -5.60 8.61 -6.35
CA TYR A 166 -4.99 7.64 -7.29
C TYR A 166 -5.92 6.48 -7.64
N GLY A 167 -7.08 6.37 -6.97
CA GLY A 167 -8.06 5.32 -7.22
C GLY A 167 -7.87 4.06 -6.37
N LEU A 168 -7.09 4.13 -5.29
CA LEU A 168 -6.91 3.04 -4.32
C LEU A 168 -7.92 3.15 -3.18
N PHE A 169 -8.46 2.00 -2.80
CA PHE A 169 -9.41 1.83 -1.73
C PHE A 169 -8.73 1.31 -0.46
N ASP A 170 -9.33 1.61 0.68
CA ASP A 170 -9.00 1.00 1.98
C ASP A 170 -7.52 1.16 2.37
N MET A 171 -6.87 2.26 1.95
CA MET A 171 -5.48 2.56 2.33
C MET A 171 -5.34 2.97 3.81
N SER A 172 -6.46 3.14 4.52
CA SER A 172 -6.52 3.29 5.97
C SER A 172 -7.62 2.36 6.49
N GLY A 173 -7.30 1.53 7.47
CA GLY A 173 -8.22 0.59 8.08
C GLY A 173 -8.46 -0.66 7.25
N ASN A 174 -9.57 -1.32 7.56
CA ASN A 174 -9.94 -2.65 7.10
C ASN A 174 -8.93 -3.71 7.53
N VAL A 175 -7.80 -3.91 6.85
CA VAL A 175 -6.73 -4.81 7.31
C VAL A 175 -5.34 -4.18 7.20
N TRP A 176 -4.46 -4.59 8.11
CA TRP A 176 -3.03 -4.33 7.95
C TRP A 176 -2.51 -5.01 6.69
N GLU A 177 -1.61 -4.33 5.99
CA GLU A 177 -1.05 -4.82 4.75
C GLU A 177 0.46 -5.07 4.86
N TRP A 178 0.88 -6.29 4.54
CA TRP A 178 2.29 -6.62 4.38
C TRP A 178 2.92 -5.84 3.22
N VAL A 179 4.13 -5.33 3.46
CA VAL A 179 5.02 -4.79 2.41
C VAL A 179 6.32 -5.61 2.34
N GLU A 180 7.11 -5.42 1.30
CA GLU A 180 8.35 -6.19 1.07
C GLU A 180 9.39 -5.92 2.17
N ASP A 181 9.49 -4.70 2.69
CA ASP A 181 10.60 -4.22 3.51
C ASP A 181 10.75 -4.97 4.84
N TRP A 182 12.01 -5.19 5.23
CA TRP A 182 12.35 -5.47 6.62
C TRP A 182 12.12 -4.21 7.47
N PHE A 183 11.63 -4.37 8.70
CA PHE A 183 11.54 -3.26 9.64
C PHE A 183 12.93 -2.90 10.17
N GLY A 184 13.24 -1.60 10.11
CA GLY A 184 14.42 -1.00 10.72
C GLY A 184 14.03 0.31 11.39
N PRO A 185 14.19 0.44 12.73
CA PRO A 185 13.70 1.61 13.46
C PRO A 185 14.42 2.90 13.03
N THR A 186 15.72 2.82 12.71
CA THR A 186 16.52 3.96 12.23
C THR A 186 16.69 3.99 10.71
N TYR A 187 15.90 3.22 9.95
CA TYR A 187 16.09 3.14 8.50
C TYR A 187 15.88 4.49 7.80
N TYR A 188 14.88 5.27 8.22
CA TYR A 188 14.57 6.56 7.60
C TYR A 188 15.72 7.58 7.71
N GLU A 189 16.59 7.49 8.72
CA GLU A 189 17.77 8.37 8.87
C GLU A 189 18.84 8.15 7.78
N ARG A 190 18.84 6.97 7.16
CA ARG A 190 19.84 6.55 6.15
C ARG A 190 19.20 6.02 4.87
N SER A 191 17.90 6.24 4.69
CA SER A 191 17.14 5.76 3.55
C SER A 191 17.70 6.39 2.27
N PRO A 192 18.00 5.60 1.23
CA PRO A 192 18.40 6.15 -0.06
C PRO A 192 17.23 6.93 -0.66
N GLU A 193 17.52 8.03 -1.34
CA GLU A 193 16.46 8.89 -1.90
C GLU A 193 15.71 8.19 -3.03
N THR A 194 16.34 7.32 -3.83
CA THR A 194 15.71 6.70 -5.00
C THR A 194 15.33 5.25 -4.72
N ASN A 195 14.05 4.91 -4.92
CA ASN A 195 13.50 3.56 -4.81
C ASN A 195 14.01 2.76 -3.57
N PRO A 196 13.85 3.28 -2.34
CA PRO A 196 14.26 2.56 -1.14
C PRO A 196 13.49 1.24 -0.99
N ILE A 197 14.20 0.21 -0.54
CA ILE A 197 13.71 -1.18 -0.39
C ILE A 197 13.82 -1.70 1.04
N GLY A 198 14.04 -0.80 2.01
CA GLY A 198 14.27 -1.15 3.39
C GLY A 198 15.71 -1.62 3.67
N PRO A 199 16.00 -2.05 4.92
CA PRO A 199 17.24 -2.73 5.26
C PRO A 199 17.38 -4.07 4.52
N GLU A 200 18.62 -4.49 4.24
CA GLU A 200 18.89 -5.77 3.56
C GLU A 200 18.44 -7.01 4.35
N SER A 201 18.40 -6.91 5.68
CA SER A 201 17.98 -8.00 6.57
C SER A 201 17.28 -7.46 7.82
N GLY A 202 16.48 -8.32 8.45
CA GLY A 202 15.74 -7.99 9.66
C GLY A 202 15.11 -9.23 10.31
N LYS A 203 14.43 -8.99 11.43
CA LYS A 203 13.64 -10.04 12.13
C LYS A 203 12.16 -9.96 11.81
N GLU A 204 11.69 -8.78 11.43
CA GLU A 204 10.29 -8.42 11.32
C GLU A 204 10.06 -7.66 10.02
N ARG A 205 8.94 -7.90 9.35
CA ARG A 205 8.55 -7.21 8.12
C ARG A 205 7.60 -6.06 8.47
N VAL A 206 7.61 -5.03 7.64
CA VAL A 206 6.76 -3.85 7.86
C VAL A 206 5.29 -4.16 7.51
N LEU A 207 4.39 -3.53 8.27
CA LEU A 207 2.95 -3.45 8.04
C LEU A 207 2.51 -2.00 7.91
N ARG A 208 1.53 -1.78 7.05
CA ARG A 208 0.96 -0.46 6.76
C ARG A 208 -0.57 -0.47 6.81
N GLY A 209 -1.17 0.71 7.03
CA GLY A 209 -2.61 0.94 6.83
C GLY A 209 -3.49 0.91 8.09
N GLY A 210 -3.10 0.20 9.15
CA GLY A 210 -4.02 -0.05 10.26
C GLY A 210 -5.08 -1.07 9.90
N SER A 211 -5.98 -1.39 10.83
CA SER A 211 -7.07 -2.33 10.57
C SER A 211 -8.36 -1.95 11.27
N TYR A 212 -9.40 -2.74 11.01
CA TYR A 212 -10.70 -2.60 11.66
C TYR A 212 -10.65 -2.69 13.19
N VAL A 213 -9.64 -3.32 13.80
CA VAL A 213 -9.56 -3.40 15.28
C VAL A 213 -8.81 -2.24 15.90
N ASP A 214 -8.15 -1.41 15.10
CA ASP A 214 -7.28 -0.35 15.58
C ASP A 214 -8.02 0.99 15.72
N GLY A 215 -7.50 1.84 16.61
CA GLY A 215 -7.95 3.22 16.76
C GLY A 215 -7.33 4.17 15.73
N ILE A 216 -7.47 5.48 15.95
CA ILE A 216 -7.03 6.53 15.01
C ILE A 216 -5.54 6.45 14.65
N GLY A 217 -4.67 6.22 15.64
CA GLY A 217 -3.21 6.32 15.49
C GLY A 217 -2.62 5.38 14.42
N PRO A 218 -2.88 4.07 14.49
CA PRO A 218 -2.34 3.11 13.53
C PRO A 218 -2.90 3.23 12.10
N ASN A 219 -4.03 3.92 11.92
CA ASN A 219 -4.69 4.11 10.64
C ASN A 219 -4.17 5.33 9.85
N ARG A 220 -3.17 6.05 10.36
CA ARG A 220 -2.53 7.16 9.64
C ARG A 220 -1.64 6.66 8.51
N VAL A 221 -1.56 7.41 7.40
CA VAL A 221 -0.80 7.03 6.20
C VAL A 221 0.68 6.81 6.47
N ALA A 222 1.28 7.55 7.41
CA ALA A 222 2.69 7.46 7.76
C ALA A 222 2.99 6.40 8.83
N HIS A 223 1.96 5.84 9.47
CA HIS A 223 2.17 4.91 10.57
C HIS A 223 2.79 3.61 10.07
N ARG A 224 3.80 3.16 10.82
CA ARG A 224 4.54 1.93 10.56
C ARG A 224 4.28 0.96 11.69
N HIS A 225 3.97 -0.28 11.35
CA HIS A 225 3.98 -1.36 12.31
C HIS A 225 4.80 -2.53 11.76
N TRP A 226 5.00 -3.57 12.56
CA TRP A 226 5.84 -4.68 12.15
C TRP A 226 5.49 -5.95 12.91
N TYR A 227 5.75 -7.10 12.28
CA TYR A 227 5.66 -8.40 12.91
C TYR A 227 6.67 -9.37 12.30
N PRO A 228 7.01 -10.48 12.99
CA PRO A 228 7.75 -11.57 12.37
C PRO A 228 7.05 -12.05 11.10
N PRO A 229 7.77 -12.43 10.03
CA PRO A 229 7.18 -12.75 8.73
C PRO A 229 6.22 -13.95 8.75
N ALA A 230 6.29 -14.81 9.77
CA ALA A 230 5.39 -15.94 9.96
C ALA A 230 4.11 -15.62 10.77
N ALA A 231 3.96 -14.37 11.22
CA ALA A 231 2.78 -13.95 11.98
C ALA A 231 1.52 -14.04 11.12
N GLN A 232 0.43 -14.48 11.73
CA GLN A 232 -0.89 -14.59 11.08
C GLN A 232 -1.96 -14.10 12.06
N TYR A 233 -2.64 -13.02 11.68
CA TYR A 233 -3.73 -12.45 12.47
C TYR A 233 -4.97 -12.19 11.60
N LYS A 234 -6.15 -12.22 12.22
CA LYS A 234 -7.45 -12.04 11.53
C LYS A 234 -7.66 -10.65 10.91
N TRP A 235 -6.76 -9.72 11.19
CA TRP A 235 -6.77 -8.34 10.71
C TRP A 235 -5.56 -8.05 9.81
N LEU A 236 -4.88 -9.10 9.33
CA LEU A 236 -3.64 -9.02 8.56
C LEU A 236 -3.82 -9.65 7.19
N GLY A 237 -3.57 -8.88 6.13
CA GLY A 237 -3.66 -9.28 4.73
C GLY A 237 -2.59 -8.59 3.89
N GLY A 238 -2.96 -8.07 2.73
CA GLY A 238 -2.05 -7.33 1.85
C GLY A 238 -2.67 -6.99 0.51
N ARG A 239 -1.90 -6.27 -0.31
CA ARG A 239 -2.19 -5.97 -1.72
C ARG A 239 -0.90 -6.11 -2.52
N CYS A 240 -1.02 -6.32 -3.84
CA CYS A 240 0.16 -6.48 -4.69
C CYS A 240 0.52 -5.20 -5.44
N ALA A 241 1.77 -5.14 -5.87
CA ALA A 241 2.31 -4.13 -6.77
C ALA A 241 3.08 -4.78 -7.92
N ARG A 242 3.33 -4.01 -8.97
CA ARG A 242 4.13 -4.42 -10.13
C ARG A 242 4.90 -3.21 -10.64
N SER A 243 6.17 -3.38 -10.95
CA SER A 243 6.93 -2.30 -11.59
C SER A 243 6.27 -1.91 -12.92
N ALA A 244 6.19 -0.62 -13.25
CA ALA A 244 5.75 -0.24 -14.58
C ALA A 244 6.81 -0.70 -15.59
N ALA A 245 6.40 -1.16 -16.77
CA ALA A 245 7.35 -1.37 -17.84
C ALA A 245 8.05 -0.02 -18.10
N GLY A 246 9.39 -0.03 -18.15
CA GLY A 246 10.15 1.14 -18.57
C GLY A 246 9.73 1.56 -19.99
N PRO A 247 9.97 2.82 -20.37
CA PRO A 247 9.85 3.24 -21.76
C PRO A 247 10.72 2.40 -22.70
#